data_AF-A0A0J8GYF8-F1
#
_entry.id   AF-A0A0J8GYF8-F1
#
_cell.length_a   1.000
_cell.length_b   1.000
_cell.length_c   1.000
_cell.angle_alpha   90.00
_cell.angle_beta   90.00
_cell.angle_gamma   90.00
#
_symmetry.space_group_name_H-M   'P 1'
#
loop_
_entity.id
_entity.type
_entity.pdbx_description
1 polymer ?
#
loop_
_entity_poly.entity_id
_entity_poly.type
_entity_poly.pdbx_seq_one_letter_code
_entity_poly.pdbx_strand_id
1 'polypeptide(L)'
;MAVQPKKAKLLDAAQFEKERKKKQQQAAIARQQALIQQKMAALQAAETAEIEAQPTEKSSSKVKIYLLAFLLLTLMVLPYPKVIVYEKLGIVAESVYIPSRFGSKDFFLDANAEVNIDDQQRWLYICNEIQGDQNCQRYDIVEIKGIFSVIGYFISR
;
A
#
# COMPACT_ATOMS: atom_id res chain seq x y z
N MET A 1 -55.06 74.54 -12.46
CA MET A 1 -54.16 73.36 -12.35
C MET A 1 -55.04 72.14 -12.15
N ALA A 2 -55.21 71.29 -13.16
CA ALA A 2 -56.13 70.16 -13.13
C ALA A 2 -55.39 68.92 -12.58
N VAL A 3 -55.84 68.39 -11.44
CA VAL A 3 -55.30 67.17 -10.83
C VAL A 3 -56.18 65.99 -11.27
N GLN A 4 -55.65 65.18 -12.17
CA GLN A 4 -56.25 63.92 -12.61
C GLN A 4 -56.22 62.87 -11.48
N PRO A 5 -57.33 62.17 -11.17
CA PRO A 5 -57.28 61.05 -10.23
C PRO A 5 -56.69 59.81 -10.92
N LYS A 6 -55.59 59.27 -10.36
CA LYS A 6 -55.01 57.98 -10.75
C LYS A 6 -56.01 56.86 -10.42
N LYS A 7 -56.66 56.32 -11.46
CA LYS A 7 -57.44 55.08 -11.36
C LYS A 7 -56.49 53.94 -10.99
N ALA A 8 -56.67 53.37 -9.79
CA ALA A 8 -56.04 52.12 -9.41
C ALA A 8 -56.49 51.04 -10.39
N LYS A 9 -55.55 50.55 -11.19
CA LYS A 9 -55.75 49.41 -12.09
C LYS A 9 -56.12 48.21 -11.21
N LEU A 10 -57.40 47.85 -11.19
CA LEU A 10 -57.85 46.55 -10.66
C LEU A 10 -56.99 45.48 -11.31
N LEU A 11 -56.34 44.68 -10.48
CA LEU A 11 -55.43 43.63 -10.91
C LEU A 11 -56.07 42.81 -12.02
N ASP A 12 -55.34 42.73 -13.13
CA ASP A 12 -55.68 42.01 -14.35
C ASP A 12 -56.00 40.54 -14.01
N ALA A 13 -57.18 40.04 -14.38
CA ALA A 13 -57.62 38.67 -14.04
C ALA A 13 -56.60 37.60 -14.47
N ALA A 14 -55.84 37.88 -15.55
CA ALA A 14 -54.77 37.03 -16.04
C ALA A 14 -53.54 36.95 -15.12
N GLN A 15 -53.28 37.97 -14.29
CA GLN A 15 -52.16 37.96 -13.34
C GLN A 15 -52.47 37.12 -12.09
N PHE A 16 -53.70 37.15 -11.60
CA PHE A 16 -54.14 36.31 -10.47
C PHE A 16 -54.11 34.81 -10.80
N GLU A 17 -54.52 34.41 -12.01
CA GLU A 17 -54.44 33.00 -12.42
C GLU A 17 -52.99 32.51 -12.49
N LYS A 18 -52.06 33.35 -12.96
CA LYS A 18 -50.62 33.04 -12.97
C LYS A 18 -50.06 32.90 -11.56
N GLU A 19 -50.46 33.75 -10.62
CA GLU A 19 -50.04 33.64 -9.23
C GLU A 19 -50.62 32.40 -8.52
N ARG A 20 -51.88 32.02 -8.80
CA ARG A 20 -52.47 30.79 -8.23
C ARG A 20 -51.79 29.54 -8.76
N LYS A 21 -51.50 29.47 -10.07
CA LYS A 21 -50.76 28.34 -10.67
C LYS A 21 -49.34 28.22 -10.08
N LYS A 22 -48.65 29.35 -9.87
CA LYS A 22 -47.34 29.36 -9.17
C LYS A 22 -47.42 28.88 -7.72
N LYS A 23 -48.42 29.34 -6.95
CA LYS A 23 -48.63 28.88 -5.57
C LYS A 23 -48.96 27.39 -5.48
N GLN A 24 -49.77 26.88 -6.43
CA GLN A 24 -50.08 25.44 -6.52
C GLN A 24 -48.85 24.60 -6.86
N GLN A 25 -48.00 25.06 -7.79
CA GLN A 25 -46.73 24.40 -8.12
C GLN A 25 -45.76 24.40 -6.94
N GLN A 26 -45.63 25.52 -6.22
CA GLN A 26 -44.79 25.60 -5.02
C GLN A 26 -45.28 24.68 -3.88
N ALA A 27 -46.60 24.57 -3.69
CA ALA A 27 -47.17 23.65 -2.71
C ALA A 27 -46.92 22.17 -3.07
N ALA A 28 -46.92 21.82 -4.35
CA ALA A 28 -46.60 20.47 -4.81
C ALA A 28 -45.11 20.13 -4.59
N ILE A 29 -44.21 21.07 -4.86
CA ILE A 29 -42.76 20.91 -4.64
C ILE A 29 -42.46 20.77 -3.14
N ALA A 30 -43.09 21.56 -2.28
CA ALA A 30 -42.92 21.47 -0.83
C ALA A 30 -43.34 20.09 -0.27
N ARG A 31 -44.43 19.51 -0.81
CA ARG A 31 -44.86 18.15 -0.44
C ARG A 31 -43.88 17.08 -0.89
N GLN A 32 -43.29 17.22 -2.09
CA GLN A 32 -42.26 16.30 -2.57
C GLN A 32 -40.98 16.40 -1.72
N GLN A 33 -40.55 17.62 -1.35
CA GLN A 33 -39.39 17.82 -0.49
C GLN A 33 -39.58 17.22 0.91
N ALA A 34 -40.77 17.37 1.51
CA ALA A 34 -41.08 16.75 2.80
C ALA A 34 -41.00 15.22 2.75
N LEU A 35 -41.44 14.61 1.66
CA LEU A 35 -41.40 13.15 1.47
C LEU A 35 -39.97 12.65 1.26
N ILE A 36 -39.13 13.41 0.55
CA ILE A 36 -37.69 13.12 0.39
C ILE A 36 -36.99 13.22 1.75
N GLN A 37 -37.28 14.25 2.55
CA GLN A 37 -36.70 14.41 3.88
C GLN A 37 -37.08 13.26 4.82
N GLN A 38 -38.34 12.80 4.79
CA GLN A 38 -38.77 11.64 5.56
C GLN A 38 -38.04 10.35 5.13
N LYS A 39 -37.83 10.13 3.82
CA LYS A 39 -37.07 8.97 3.34
C LYS A 39 -35.59 9.05 3.72
N MET A 40 -34.98 10.23 3.67
CA MET A 40 -33.58 10.43 4.09
C MET A 40 -33.40 10.16 5.59
N ALA A 41 -34.33 10.63 6.44
CA ALA A 41 -34.29 10.35 7.88
C ALA A 41 -34.48 8.86 8.19
N ALA A 42 -35.35 8.16 7.46
CA ALA A 42 -35.54 6.72 7.60
C ALA A 42 -34.30 5.92 7.15
N LEU A 43 -33.64 6.34 6.07
CA LEU A 43 -32.40 5.72 5.59
C LEU A 43 -31.24 5.96 6.56
N GLN A 44 -31.11 7.16 7.14
CA GLN A 44 -30.09 7.45 8.15
C GLN A 44 -30.33 6.66 9.44
N ALA A 45 -31.59 6.51 9.88
CA ALA A 45 -31.91 5.69 11.04
C ALA A 45 -31.66 4.20 10.78
N ALA A 46 -31.95 3.70 9.57
CA ALA A 46 -31.63 2.33 9.17
C ALA A 46 -30.12 2.09 9.06
N GLU A 47 -29.37 3.02 8.48
CA GLU A 47 -27.90 2.96 8.39
C GLU A 47 -27.27 3.01 9.79
N THR A 48 -27.78 3.85 10.70
CA THR A 48 -27.31 3.89 12.10
C THR A 48 -27.63 2.60 12.86
N ALA A 49 -28.82 2.03 12.65
CA ALA A 49 -29.20 0.76 13.27
C ALA A 49 -28.43 -0.43 12.68
N GLU A 50 -28.07 -0.40 11.39
CA GLU A 50 -27.24 -1.43 10.75
C GLU A 50 -25.77 -1.32 11.19
N ILE A 51 -25.28 -0.11 11.48
CA ILE A 51 -23.95 0.12 12.07
C ILE A 51 -23.90 -0.34 13.54
N GLU A 52 -24.99 -0.19 14.31
CA GLU A 52 -25.08 -0.72 15.69
C GLU A 52 -25.32 -2.24 15.75
N ALA A 53 -25.95 -2.83 14.72
CA ALA A 53 -26.24 -4.27 14.65
C ALA A 53 -25.13 -5.10 14.01
N GLN A 54 -24.15 -4.48 13.34
CA GLN A 54 -22.95 -5.19 12.93
C GLN A 54 -22.13 -5.54 14.17
N PRO A 55 -21.79 -6.81 14.39
CA PRO A 55 -20.80 -7.15 15.41
C PRO A 55 -19.53 -6.44 14.98
N THR A 56 -19.15 -5.40 15.72
CA THR A 56 -17.80 -4.86 15.66
C THR A 56 -16.89 -5.99 16.10
N GLU A 57 -16.45 -6.80 15.14
CA GLU A 57 -15.30 -7.66 15.34
C GLU A 57 -14.18 -6.70 15.72
N LYS A 58 -13.96 -6.60 17.04
CA LYS A 58 -12.73 -6.05 17.60
C LYS A 58 -11.63 -6.79 16.87
N SER A 59 -11.08 -6.17 15.82
CA SER A 59 -9.83 -6.57 15.20
C SER A 59 -8.88 -6.71 16.36
N SER A 60 -8.63 -7.98 16.74
CA SER A 60 -7.98 -8.30 17.99
C SER A 60 -6.60 -7.70 17.89
N SER A 61 -6.36 -6.59 18.60
CA SER A 61 -5.07 -5.88 18.65
C SER A 61 -3.94 -6.87 18.95
N LYS A 62 -4.25 -7.95 19.68
CA LYS A 62 -3.35 -9.06 19.95
C LYS A 62 -2.90 -9.79 18.69
N VAL A 63 -3.76 -10.03 17.70
CA VAL A 63 -3.37 -10.67 16.42
C VAL A 63 -2.34 -9.84 15.67
N LYS A 64 -2.49 -8.51 15.66
CA LYS A 64 -1.48 -7.61 15.05
C LYS A 64 -0.15 -7.67 15.81
N ILE A 65 -0.19 -7.74 17.14
CA ILE A 65 1.02 -7.88 17.97
C ILE A 65 1.69 -9.24 17.74
N TYR A 66 0.93 -10.33 17.66
CA TYR A 66 1.47 -11.66 17.37
C TYR A 66 2.07 -11.73 15.95
N LEU A 67 1.41 -11.15 14.95
CA LEU A 67 1.96 -11.04 13.59
C LEU A 67 3.24 -10.22 13.56
N LEU A 68 3.28 -9.08 14.27
CA LEU A 68 4.48 -8.25 14.37
C LEU A 68 5.62 -9.01 15.05
N ALA A 69 5.33 -9.68 16.16
CA ALA A 69 6.30 -10.50 16.89
C ALA A 69 6.82 -11.65 16.04
N PHE A 70 5.94 -12.34 15.30
CA PHE A 70 6.30 -13.39 14.37
C PHE A 70 7.19 -12.89 13.24
N LEU A 71 6.88 -11.71 12.67
CA LEU A 71 7.66 -11.11 11.61
C LEU A 71 9.06 -10.69 12.11
N LEU A 72 9.15 -10.09 13.30
CA LEU A 72 10.42 -9.76 13.94
C LEU A 72 11.26 -11.00 14.23
N LEU A 73 10.64 -12.06 14.76
CA LEU A 73 11.31 -13.34 15.01
C LEU A 73 11.85 -13.94 13.71
N THR A 74 11.03 -13.94 12.66
CA THR A 74 11.43 -14.45 11.34
C THR A 74 12.61 -13.65 10.78
N LEU A 75 12.58 -12.32 10.87
CA LEU A 75 13.67 -11.46 10.43
C LEU A 75 14.98 -11.80 11.19
N MET A 76 14.91 -12.00 12.50
CA MET A 76 16.07 -12.32 13.34
C MET A 76 16.68 -13.69 13.02
N VAL A 77 15.85 -14.64 12.60
CA VAL A 77 16.25 -16.03 12.32
C VAL A 77 16.73 -16.22 10.88
N LEU A 78 16.29 -15.42 9.92
CA LEU A 78 16.73 -15.58 8.53
C LEU A 78 18.19 -15.12 8.32
N PRO A 79 18.97 -15.82 7.47
CA PRO A 79 20.26 -15.30 7.02
C PRO A 79 20.03 -14.06 6.16
N TYR A 80 20.63 -12.94 6.56
CA TYR A 80 20.47 -11.69 5.85
C TYR A 80 21.32 -11.65 4.58
N PRO A 81 20.73 -11.42 3.40
CA PRO A 81 21.48 -11.28 2.15
C PRO A 81 22.33 -10.00 2.18
N LYS A 82 23.50 -10.08 1.55
CA LYS A 82 24.47 -8.99 1.42
C LYS A 82 24.94 -8.92 -0.03
N VAL A 83 25.45 -7.78 -0.44
CA VAL A 83 26.09 -7.67 -1.76
C VAL A 83 27.60 -7.69 -1.57
N ILE A 84 28.29 -8.59 -2.26
CA ILE A 84 29.75 -8.68 -2.23
C ILE A 84 30.28 -8.27 -3.59
N VAL A 85 31.19 -7.30 -3.57
CA VAL A 85 31.99 -6.89 -4.73
C VAL A 85 33.33 -7.61 -4.63
N TYR A 86 33.65 -8.38 -5.65
CA TYR A 86 34.85 -9.20 -5.67
C TYR A 86 35.59 -9.08 -7.00
N GLU A 87 36.90 -9.29 -6.96
CA GLU A 87 37.78 -9.13 -8.11
C GLU A 87 38.58 -10.41 -8.38
N LYS A 88 38.83 -10.67 -9.66
CA LYS A 88 39.87 -11.60 -10.09
C LYS A 88 40.53 -11.10 -11.35
N LEU A 89 41.86 -10.96 -11.32
CA LEU A 89 42.69 -10.55 -12.46
C LEU A 89 42.25 -9.22 -13.10
N GLY A 90 41.87 -8.22 -12.30
CA GLY A 90 41.41 -6.92 -12.80
C GLY A 90 39.94 -6.86 -13.23
N ILE A 91 39.20 -7.97 -13.12
CA ILE A 91 37.76 -8.02 -13.41
C ILE A 91 37.00 -7.96 -12.10
N VAL A 92 36.20 -6.91 -11.92
CA VAL A 92 35.34 -6.71 -10.74
C VAL A 92 33.93 -7.19 -11.07
N ALA A 93 33.36 -7.99 -10.18
CA ALA A 93 32.01 -8.51 -10.24
C ALA A 93 31.26 -8.22 -8.93
N GLU A 94 29.94 -8.17 -9.01
CA GLU A 94 29.05 -7.89 -7.88
C GLU A 94 27.94 -8.94 -7.83
N SER A 95 27.83 -9.62 -6.68
CA SER A 95 26.89 -10.73 -6.48
C SER A 95 26.21 -10.67 -5.12
N VAL A 96 25.02 -11.28 -5.05
CA VAL A 96 24.22 -11.33 -3.83
C VAL A 96 24.59 -12.56 -3.02
N TYR A 97 25.31 -12.36 -1.92
CA TYR A 97 25.74 -13.39 -0.98
C TYR A 97 24.66 -13.66 0.08
N ILE A 98 24.38 -14.93 0.31
CA ILE A 98 23.51 -15.38 1.39
C ILE A 98 24.34 -16.25 2.34
N PRO A 99 24.51 -15.82 3.61
CA PRO A 99 25.25 -16.63 4.58
C PRO A 99 24.46 -17.89 4.91
N SER A 100 25.20 -18.96 5.19
CA SER A 100 24.65 -20.20 5.70
C SER A 100 23.88 -19.95 6.99
N ARG A 101 22.77 -20.70 7.14
CA ARG A 101 22.12 -20.87 8.43
C ARG A 101 21.59 -22.28 8.54
N PHE A 102 21.66 -22.85 9.75
CA PHE A 102 21.21 -24.21 10.02
C PHE A 102 21.97 -25.32 9.24
N GLY A 103 23.28 -25.16 9.05
CA GLY A 103 24.12 -26.19 8.43
C GLY A 103 24.02 -26.25 6.90
N SER A 104 23.40 -25.26 6.25
CA SER A 104 23.50 -25.07 4.80
C SER A 104 24.90 -24.59 4.41
N LYS A 105 25.20 -24.52 3.12
CA LYS A 105 26.40 -23.84 2.63
C LYS A 105 26.09 -22.39 2.31
N ASP A 106 27.11 -21.53 2.33
CA ASP A 106 26.95 -20.18 1.82
C ASP A 106 26.81 -20.24 0.30
N PHE A 107 25.99 -19.36 -0.27
CA PHE A 107 25.74 -19.38 -1.70
C PHE A 107 25.53 -17.99 -2.27
N PHE A 108 25.85 -17.86 -3.56
CA PHE A 108 25.47 -16.70 -4.36
C PHE A 108 24.11 -16.92 -5.01
N LEU A 109 23.19 -15.98 -4.79
CA LEU A 109 21.82 -16.08 -5.31
C LEU A 109 21.75 -15.87 -6.83
N ASP A 110 22.62 -15.04 -7.40
CA ASP A 110 22.67 -14.74 -8.83
C ASP A 110 23.39 -15.83 -9.63
N ALA A 111 24.54 -16.29 -9.14
CA ALA A 111 25.37 -17.29 -9.80
C ALA A 111 24.95 -18.73 -9.49
N ASN A 112 24.09 -18.95 -8.49
CA ASN A 112 23.74 -20.27 -7.95
C ASN A 112 24.98 -21.13 -7.61
N ALA A 113 26.01 -20.48 -7.08
CA ALA A 113 27.29 -21.12 -6.76
C ALA A 113 27.49 -21.21 -5.25
N GLU A 114 28.12 -22.30 -4.80
CA GLU A 114 28.57 -22.45 -3.42
C GLU A 114 29.78 -21.56 -3.16
N VAL A 115 29.82 -20.97 -1.98
CA VAL A 115 30.83 -19.98 -1.64
C VAL A 115 31.41 -20.28 -0.26
N ASN A 116 32.67 -19.92 -0.08
CA ASN A 116 33.31 -19.93 1.22
C ASN A 116 34.11 -18.63 1.37
N ILE A 117 33.90 -17.92 2.48
CA ILE A 117 34.61 -16.69 2.79
C ILE A 117 35.59 -16.99 3.92
N ASP A 118 36.83 -16.53 3.75
CA ASP A 118 37.85 -16.61 4.80
C ASP A 118 37.43 -15.84 6.06
N ASP A 119 37.93 -16.23 7.23
CA ASP A 119 37.59 -15.61 8.53
C ASP A 119 37.88 -14.10 8.55
N GLN A 120 38.88 -13.67 7.78
CA GLN A 120 39.28 -12.27 7.64
C GLN A 120 38.48 -11.49 6.60
N GLN A 121 37.50 -12.11 5.92
CA GLN A 121 36.68 -11.52 4.87
C GLN A 121 37.48 -10.88 3.72
N ARG A 122 38.68 -11.40 3.47
CA ARG A 122 39.57 -10.94 2.39
C ARG A 122 39.46 -11.77 1.14
N TRP A 123 39.32 -13.08 1.32
CA TRP A 123 39.32 -14.05 0.24
C TRP A 123 37.95 -14.70 0.13
N LEU A 124 37.50 -14.81 -1.11
CA LEU A 124 36.25 -15.45 -1.51
C LEU A 124 36.58 -16.65 -2.38
N TYR A 125 36.10 -17.82 -1.99
CA TYR A 125 36.26 -19.06 -2.75
C TYR A 125 34.93 -19.45 -3.35
N ILE A 126 34.84 -19.49 -4.68
CA ILE A 126 33.65 -19.95 -5.40
C ILE A 126 33.92 -21.39 -5.83
N CYS A 127 33.12 -22.32 -5.33
CA CYS A 127 33.29 -23.75 -5.55
C CYS A 127 32.28 -24.26 -6.57
N ASN A 128 32.77 -25.04 -7.53
CA ASN A 128 31.95 -25.75 -8.50
C ASN A 128 32.28 -27.24 -8.43
N GLU A 129 31.27 -28.08 -8.59
CA GLU A 129 31.45 -29.53 -8.67
C GLU A 129 31.61 -29.92 -10.14
N ILE A 130 32.78 -30.42 -10.51
CA ILE A 130 33.07 -30.86 -11.88
C ILE A 130 33.49 -32.32 -11.80
N GLN A 131 32.69 -33.20 -12.40
CA GLN A 131 32.97 -34.64 -12.45
C GLN A 131 33.17 -35.30 -11.07
N GLY A 132 32.49 -34.80 -10.03
CA GLY A 132 32.58 -35.35 -8.67
C GLY A 132 33.73 -34.78 -7.83
N ASP A 133 34.59 -33.95 -8.41
CA ASP A 133 35.62 -33.20 -7.67
C ASP A 133 35.17 -31.76 -7.44
N GLN A 134 35.35 -31.27 -6.21
CA GLN A 134 35.09 -29.87 -5.87
C GLN A 134 36.28 -29.01 -6.28
N ASN A 135 36.06 -28.10 -7.25
CA ASN A 135 37.05 -27.13 -7.69
C ASN A 135 36.66 -25.73 -7.18
N CYS A 136 37.48 -25.17 -6.30
CA CYS A 136 37.26 -23.85 -5.72
C CYS A 136 38.24 -22.83 -6.29
N GLN A 137 37.72 -21.73 -6.83
CA GLN A 137 38.51 -20.62 -7.35
C GLN A 137 38.55 -19.47 -6.35
N ARG A 138 39.73 -18.89 -6.14
CA ARG A 138 39.94 -17.75 -5.23
C ARG A 138 39.71 -16.41 -5.93
N TYR A 139 39.05 -15.51 -5.22
CA TYR A 139 38.75 -14.12 -5.59
C TYR A 139 39.10 -13.20 -4.41
N ASP A 140 39.44 -11.96 -4.70
CA ASP A 140 39.67 -10.90 -3.72
C ASP A 140 38.37 -10.17 -3.41
N ILE A 141 38.04 -9.99 -2.13
CA ILE A 141 36.88 -9.18 -1.72
C ILE A 141 37.30 -7.71 -1.73
N VAL A 142 36.63 -6.93 -2.57
CA VAL A 142 36.85 -5.48 -2.68
C VAL A 142 35.98 -4.74 -1.67
N GLU A 143 34.70 -5.10 -1.60
CA GLU A 143 33.73 -4.42 -0.74
C GLU A 143 32.59 -5.37 -0.35
N ILE A 144 32.13 -5.26 0.90
CA ILE A 144 30.91 -5.93 1.38
C ILE A 144 29.88 -4.86 1.71
N LYS A 145 28.80 -4.83 0.93
CA LYS A 145 27.69 -3.91 1.12
C LYS A 145 26.54 -4.57 1.88
N GLY A 146 25.86 -3.76 2.69
CA GLY A 146 24.77 -4.22 3.55
C GLY A 146 23.49 -4.60 2.79
N ILE A 147 22.46 -4.96 3.56
CA ILE A 147 21.17 -5.44 3.05
C ILE A 147 20.48 -4.43 2.13
N PHE A 148 20.61 -3.12 2.40
CA PHE A 148 19.99 -2.07 1.56
C PHE A 148 20.54 -2.06 0.14
N SER A 149 21.80 -2.44 -0.04
CA SER A 149 22.42 -2.51 -1.37
C SER A 149 21.86 -3.66 -2.20
N VAL A 150 21.33 -4.72 -1.56
CA VAL A 150 20.64 -5.81 -2.27
C VAL A 150 19.37 -5.28 -2.95
N ILE A 151 18.60 -4.44 -2.26
CA ILE A 151 17.38 -3.82 -2.82
C ILE A 151 17.75 -2.93 -4.00
N GLY A 152 18.80 -2.11 -3.86
CA GLY A 152 19.31 -1.28 -4.95
C GLY A 152 19.74 -2.11 -6.16
N TYR A 153 20.51 -3.18 -5.94
CA TYR A 153 21.00 -4.10 -6.97
C TYR A 153 19.85 -4.71 -7.79
N PHE A 154 18.74 -5.10 -7.14
CA PHE A 154 17.56 -5.61 -7.84
C PHE A 154 16.77 -4.53 -8.61
N ILE A 155 16.76 -3.29 -8.15
CA ILE A 155 16.06 -2.18 -8.83
C ILE A 155 16.87 -1.65 -10.02
N SER A 156 18.21 -1.68 -9.93
CA SER A 156 19.10 -1.14 -10.97
C SER A 156 19.40 -2.10 -12.12
N ARG A 157 18.95 -3.36 -12.03
CA ARG A 157 19.19 -4.41 -13.02
C ARG A 157 18.05 -4.46 -14.04
#